data_AF-A0A2X1PPI3-F1
#
_entry.id   AF-A0A2X1PPI3-F1
#
_cell.length_a   1.000
_cell.length_b   1.000
_cell.length_c   1.000
_cell.angle_alpha   90.00
_cell.angle_beta   90.00
_cell.angle_gamma   90.00
#
_symmetry.space_group_name_H-M   'P 1'
#
loop_
_entity.id
_entity.type
_entity.pdbx_description
1 polymer ?
#
loop_
_entity_poly.entity_id
_entity_poly.type
_entity_poly.pdbx_seq_one_letter_code
_entity_poly.pdbx_strand_id
1 'polypeptide(L)'
;MEGFSSGQHWTSASLGFVLTGVLMPFITLVVVAILGRGEELTKDLPKWAGTGFLVILYLTIGSTFAMPRITNVAYEMAWLPLGLTENNANVRFVFSLIFNLIAMGFMISPNTIISSVGKFMTPALLVLLIAVAITVFISPLSEIQAPSNAYENSHSLLIGLTSGYQTMDVLAAIAFGGIVARALSAKNVTKTKIL
;
A
#
# COMPACT_ATOMS: atom_id res chain seq x y z
N MET A 1 5.06 10.34 6.97
CA MET A 1 6.34 11.05 6.74
C MET A 1 6.20 12.15 5.71
N GLU A 2 5.64 11.87 4.53
CA GLU A 2 5.49 12.88 3.48
C GLU A 2 4.69 14.12 3.94
N GLY A 3 3.60 13.93 4.68
CA GLY A 3 2.83 15.05 5.24
C GLY A 3 3.60 15.92 6.24
N PHE A 4 4.58 15.35 6.94
CA PHE A 4 5.47 16.09 7.86
C PHE A 4 6.61 16.79 7.09
N SER A 5 7.23 16.09 6.14
CA SER A 5 8.34 16.61 5.33
C SER A 5 7.93 17.69 4.32
N SER A 6 6.65 17.71 3.92
CA SER A 6 6.08 18.68 2.97
C SER A 6 5.91 20.08 3.56
N GLY A 7 5.94 20.23 4.89
CA GLY A 7 5.79 21.52 5.57
C GLY A 7 4.59 22.34 5.06
N GLN A 8 4.85 23.56 4.61
CA GLN A 8 3.84 24.49 4.08
C GLN A 8 3.12 24.01 2.81
N HIS A 9 3.66 23.02 2.08
CA HIS A 9 3.08 22.48 0.84
C HIS A 9 2.33 21.15 1.05
N TRP A 10 1.95 20.84 2.29
CA TRP A 10 1.26 19.58 2.64
C TRP A 10 -0.01 19.34 1.81
N THR A 11 -0.77 20.38 1.45
CA THR A 11 -2.00 20.26 0.65
C THR A 11 -1.73 19.74 -0.75
N SER A 12 -0.71 20.30 -1.42
CA SER A 12 -0.28 19.91 -2.77
C SER A 12 0.28 18.48 -2.81
N ALA A 13 1.13 18.13 -1.84
CA ALA A 13 1.66 16.77 -1.71
C ALA A 13 0.56 15.74 -1.40
N SER A 14 -0.39 16.09 -0.52
CA SER A 14 -1.51 15.23 -0.16
C SER A 14 -2.45 15.00 -1.35
N LEU A 15 -2.70 16.03 -2.17
CA LEU A 15 -3.47 15.89 -3.42
C LEU A 15 -2.78 14.95 -4.42
N GLY A 16 -1.47 15.11 -4.63
CA GLY A 16 -0.68 14.19 -5.47
C GLY A 16 -0.75 12.75 -4.97
N PHE A 17 -0.62 12.55 -3.66
CA PHE A 17 -0.72 11.23 -3.02
C PHE A 17 -2.11 10.62 -3.15
N VAL A 18 -3.19 11.38 -2.96
CA VAL A 18 -4.57 10.86 -3.09
C VAL A 18 -4.88 10.48 -4.54
N LEU A 19 -4.40 11.28 -5.51
CA LEU A 19 -4.58 10.98 -6.94
C LEU A 19 -3.97 9.64 -7.32
N THR A 20 -2.76 9.33 -6.86
CA THR A 20 -2.07 8.10 -7.26
C THR A 20 -2.22 6.94 -6.30
N GLY A 21 -2.30 7.21 -5.00
CA GLY A 21 -2.41 6.21 -3.94
C GLY A 21 -3.85 5.76 -3.65
N VAL A 22 -4.87 6.53 -4.06
CA VAL A 22 -6.27 6.16 -3.79
C VAL A 22 -7.12 6.13 -5.05
N LEU A 23 -7.12 7.21 -5.84
CA LEU A 23 -7.97 7.30 -7.02
C LEU A 23 -7.56 6.32 -8.12
N MET A 24 -6.28 6.21 -8.44
CA MET A 24 -5.81 5.23 -9.43
C MET A 24 -6.13 3.77 -9.05
N PRO A 25 -5.77 3.27 -7.85
CA PRO A 25 -6.11 1.89 -7.46
C PRO A 25 -7.62 1.64 -7.50
N PHE A 26 -8.43 2.62 -7.09
CA PHE A 26 -9.89 2.51 -7.15
C PHE A 26 -10.40 2.38 -8.59
N ILE A 27 -9.97 3.26 -9.50
CA ILE A 27 -10.35 3.19 -10.92
C ILE A 27 -9.90 1.85 -11.52
N THR A 28 -8.66 1.43 -11.24
CA THR A 28 -8.13 0.14 -11.67
C THR A 28 -8.97 -1.02 -11.19
N LEU A 29 -9.35 -1.03 -9.90
CA LEU A 29 -10.22 -2.05 -9.34
C LEU A 29 -11.59 -2.10 -10.04
N VAL A 30 -12.20 -0.94 -10.28
CA VAL A 30 -13.50 -0.83 -10.98
C VAL A 30 -13.39 -1.37 -12.41
N VAL A 31 -12.36 -0.98 -13.15
CA VAL A 31 -12.13 -1.45 -14.52
C VAL A 31 -11.91 -2.96 -14.56
N VAL A 32 -11.05 -3.49 -13.67
CA VAL A 32 -10.81 -4.94 -13.56
C VAL A 32 -12.08 -5.69 -13.15
N ALA A 33 -12.91 -5.09 -12.29
CA ALA A 33 -14.15 -5.71 -11.84
C ALA A 33 -15.21 -5.78 -12.95
N ILE A 34 -15.31 -4.74 -13.79
CA ILE A 34 -16.19 -4.72 -14.96
C ILE A 34 -15.73 -5.75 -16.00
N LEU A 35 -14.42 -5.86 -16.21
CA LEU A 35 -13.85 -6.85 -17.14
C LEU A 35 -13.92 -8.29 -16.58
N GLY A 36 -14.07 -8.50 -15.28
CA GLY A 36 -14.25 -9.83 -14.66
C GLY A 36 -13.02 -10.76 -14.71
N ARG A 37 -11.97 -10.40 -15.46
CA ARG A 37 -10.70 -11.14 -15.55
C ARG A 37 -9.52 -10.16 -15.67
N GLY A 38 -8.58 -10.21 -14.72
CA GLY A 38 -7.28 -9.54 -14.88
C GLY A 38 -6.49 -10.05 -16.10
N GLU A 39 -6.79 -11.26 -16.57
CA GLU A 39 -6.24 -11.87 -17.80
C GLU A 39 -6.77 -11.22 -19.08
N GLU A 40 -7.91 -10.52 -19.04
CA GLU A 40 -8.45 -9.82 -20.22
C GLU A 40 -7.75 -8.49 -20.49
N LEU A 41 -7.09 -7.90 -19.48
CA LEU A 41 -6.22 -6.74 -19.68
C LEU A 41 -4.99 -7.05 -20.53
N THR A 42 -4.61 -8.33 -20.63
CA THR A 42 -3.46 -8.81 -21.41
C THR A 42 -3.87 -9.56 -22.67
N LYS A 43 -5.17 -9.59 -23.02
CA LYS A 43 -5.69 -10.32 -24.19
C LYS A 43 -5.23 -9.72 -25.52
N ASP A 44 -4.99 -8.42 -25.55
CA ASP A 44 -4.45 -7.71 -26.72
C ASP A 44 -2.91 -7.82 -26.83
N LEU A 45 -2.25 -8.39 -25.82
CA LEU A 45 -0.81 -8.67 -25.84
C LEU A 45 -0.54 -10.08 -26.39
N PRO A 46 0.58 -10.28 -27.13
CA PRO A 46 0.97 -11.61 -27.55
C PRO A 46 1.23 -12.50 -26.33
N LYS A 47 0.85 -13.78 -26.41
CA LYS A 47 0.79 -14.73 -25.27
C LYS A 47 2.06 -14.78 -24.40
N TRP A 48 3.23 -14.57 -25.01
CA TRP A 48 4.52 -14.51 -24.30
C TRP A 48 4.68 -13.23 -23.47
N ALA A 49 4.26 -12.07 -23.99
CA ALA A 49 4.33 -10.79 -23.29
C ALA A 49 3.29 -10.72 -22.16
N GLY A 50 2.09 -11.28 -22.37
CA GLY A 50 1.06 -11.31 -21.33
C GLY A 50 1.44 -12.20 -20.13
N THR A 51 2.02 -13.38 -20.40
CA THR A 51 2.50 -14.27 -19.35
C THR A 51 3.71 -13.67 -18.62
N GLY A 52 4.67 -13.09 -19.36
CA GLY A 52 5.83 -12.42 -18.77
C GLY A 52 5.43 -11.26 -17.85
N PHE A 53 4.48 -10.43 -18.27
CA PHE A 53 3.96 -9.34 -17.46
C PHE A 53 3.33 -9.84 -16.15
N LEU A 54 2.47 -10.85 -16.20
CA LEU A 54 1.83 -11.40 -14.99
C LEU A 54 2.86 -12.04 -14.05
N VAL A 55 3.83 -12.79 -14.57
CA VAL A 55 4.89 -13.40 -13.75
C VAL A 55 5.71 -12.33 -13.04
N ILE A 56 6.15 -11.30 -13.77
CA ILE A 56 6.91 -10.19 -13.18
C ILE A 56 6.07 -9.46 -12.13
N LEU A 57 4.80 -9.21 -12.42
CA LEU A 57 3.88 -8.52 -11.52
C LEU A 57 3.67 -9.32 -10.22
N TYR A 58 3.42 -10.62 -10.30
CA TYR A 58 3.28 -11.47 -9.13
C TYR A 58 4.59 -11.64 -8.34
N LEU A 59 5.74 -11.74 -9.01
CA LEU A 59 7.05 -11.78 -8.33
C LEU A 59 7.36 -10.47 -7.60
N THR A 60 7.05 -9.33 -8.22
CA THR A 60 7.27 -7.99 -7.66
C THR A 60 6.44 -7.78 -6.39
N ILE A 61 5.14 -8.09 -6.45
CA ILE A 61 4.21 -7.92 -5.32
C ILE A 61 4.43 -8.98 -4.24
N GLY A 62 4.73 -10.21 -4.63
CA GLY A 62 4.84 -11.33 -3.69
C GLY A 62 6.12 -11.31 -2.87
N SER A 63 7.27 -11.44 -3.53
CA SER A 63 8.54 -11.79 -2.85
C SER A 63 9.64 -10.78 -3.07
N THR A 64 9.85 -10.33 -4.31
CA THR A 64 11.11 -9.68 -4.69
C THR A 64 11.19 -8.21 -4.29
N PHE A 65 10.08 -7.47 -4.30
CA PHE A 65 10.12 -6.00 -4.13
C PHE A 65 9.28 -5.48 -2.97
N ALA A 66 8.01 -5.90 -2.87
CA ALA A 66 7.13 -5.42 -1.80
C ALA A 66 7.60 -5.89 -0.41
N MET A 67 7.98 -7.16 -0.26
CA MET A 67 8.34 -7.73 1.03
C MET A 67 9.62 -7.13 1.63
N PRO A 68 10.74 -6.97 0.88
CA PRO A 68 11.93 -6.29 1.39
C PRO A 68 11.66 -4.83 1.74
N ARG A 69 10.82 -4.14 0.96
CA ARG A 69 10.44 -2.75 1.21
C ARG A 69 9.66 -2.61 2.52
N ILE A 70 8.63 -3.42 2.74
CA ILE A 70 7.81 -3.36 3.97
C ILE A 70 8.67 -3.65 5.20
N THR A 71 9.55 -4.66 5.09
CA THR A 71 10.50 -5.01 6.17
C THR A 71 11.41 -3.83 6.50
N ASN A 72 11.92 -3.14 5.48
CA ASN A 72 12.77 -1.98 5.68
C ASN A 72 12.04 -0.81 6.33
N VAL A 73 10.82 -0.52 5.87
CA VAL A 73 9.99 0.53 6.46
C VAL A 73 9.66 0.19 7.92
N ALA A 74 9.34 -1.07 8.23
CA ALA A 74 9.11 -1.50 9.61
C ALA A 74 10.34 -1.27 10.51
N TYR A 75 11.55 -1.54 10.01
CA TYR A 75 12.78 -1.26 10.74
C TYR A 75 12.96 0.25 10.99
N GLU A 76 12.87 1.07 9.94
CA GLU A 76 13.14 2.50 10.03
C GLU A 76 12.08 3.27 10.82
N MET A 77 10.80 2.86 10.73
CA MET A 77 9.70 3.58 11.37
C MET A 77 9.24 3.00 12.70
N ALA A 78 9.41 1.71 12.96
CA ALA A 78 8.97 1.10 14.23
C ALA A 78 10.14 0.76 15.15
N TRP A 79 11.26 0.27 14.61
CA TRP A 79 12.40 -0.17 15.43
C TRP A 79 13.35 0.97 15.76
N LEU A 80 13.77 1.75 14.75
CA LEU A 80 14.76 2.81 14.93
C LEU A 80 14.34 3.88 15.96
N PRO A 81 13.08 4.35 16.01
CA PRO A 81 12.66 5.37 16.98
C PRO A 81 12.63 4.88 18.43
N LEU A 82 12.65 3.56 18.68
CA LEU A 82 12.67 3.01 20.04
C LEU A 82 14.02 3.21 20.73
N GLY A 83 15.10 3.51 19.98
CA GLY A 83 16.42 3.82 20.53
C GLY A 83 17.08 2.68 21.32
N LEU A 84 16.56 1.45 21.22
CA LEU A 84 16.98 0.30 22.04
C LEU A 84 18.33 -0.30 21.61
N THR A 85 18.80 -0.02 20.39
CA THR A 85 20.03 -0.62 19.82
C THR A 85 20.74 0.36 18.87
N GLU A 86 22.06 0.31 18.81
CA GLU A 86 22.84 1.03 17.80
C GLU A 86 22.46 0.58 16.38
N ASN A 87 22.40 1.54 15.44
CA ASN A 87 22.07 1.29 14.04
C ASN A 87 23.25 0.62 13.31
N ASN A 88 23.44 -0.68 13.56
CA ASN A 88 24.47 -1.49 12.93
C ASN A 88 23.87 -2.40 11.85
N ALA A 89 24.63 -2.64 10.77
CA ALA A 89 24.19 -3.49 9.65
C ALA A 89 23.74 -4.89 10.09
N ASN A 90 24.37 -5.43 11.13
CA ASN A 90 24.01 -6.72 11.73
C ASN A 90 22.62 -6.69 12.38
N VAL A 91 22.25 -5.60 13.05
CA VAL A 91 20.94 -5.46 13.71
C VAL A 91 19.83 -5.37 12.66
N ARG A 92 20.04 -4.61 11.59
CA ARG A 92 19.10 -4.52 10.46
C ARG A 92 18.89 -5.87 9.77
N PHE A 93 19.96 -6.64 9.59
CA PHE A 93 19.88 -7.98 9.01
C PHE A 93 19.09 -8.94 9.91
N VAL A 94 19.39 -8.97 11.21
CA VAL A 94 18.70 -9.83 12.18
C VAL A 94 17.23 -9.45 12.30
N PHE A 95 16.90 -8.16 12.37
CA PHE A 95 15.51 -7.69 12.39
C PHE A 95 14.76 -8.14 11.12
N SER A 96 15.36 -7.94 9.95
CA SER A 96 14.73 -8.31 8.68
C SER A 96 14.50 -9.81 8.57
N LEU A 97 15.46 -10.61 9.03
CA LEU A 97 15.35 -12.07 9.05
C LEU A 97 14.23 -12.54 9.98
N ILE A 98 14.18 -12.04 11.21
CA ILE A 98 13.15 -12.39 12.20
C ILE A 98 11.76 -11.94 11.70
N PHE A 99 11.65 -10.69 11.24
CA PHE A 99 10.39 -10.13 10.74
C PHE A 99 9.84 -10.96 9.58
N ASN A 100 10.70 -11.32 8.61
CA ASN A 100 10.28 -12.12 7.46
C ASN A 100 9.97 -13.57 7.84
N LEU A 101 10.70 -14.18 8.77
CA LEU A 101 10.37 -15.52 9.29
C LEU A 101 9.01 -15.56 9.99
N ILE A 102 8.70 -14.56 10.81
CA ILE A 102 7.39 -14.44 11.46
C ILE A 102 6.29 -14.26 10.40
N ALA A 103 6.50 -13.36 9.44
CA ALA A 103 5.57 -13.14 8.34
C ALA A 103 5.34 -14.42 7.51
N MET A 104 6.40 -15.17 7.21
CA MET A 104 6.32 -16.46 6.54
C MET A 104 5.52 -17.48 7.36
N GLY A 105 5.72 -17.52 8.68
CA GLY A 105 4.95 -18.34 9.61
C GLY A 105 3.44 -18.06 9.52
N PHE A 106 3.06 -16.78 9.42
CA PHE A 106 1.66 -16.41 9.18
C PHE A 106 1.18 -16.90 7.81
N MET A 107 1.95 -16.70 6.74
CA MET A 107 1.58 -17.07 5.35
C MET A 107 1.30 -18.57 5.14
N ILE A 108 1.89 -19.46 5.94
CA ILE A 108 1.70 -20.92 5.84
C ILE A 108 0.25 -21.35 6.17
N SER A 109 -0.55 -20.50 6.82
CA SER A 109 -1.95 -20.78 7.17
C SER A 109 -2.96 -19.95 6.34
N PRO A 110 -3.10 -20.18 5.01
CA PRO A 110 -3.79 -19.28 4.08
C PRO A 110 -5.28 -19.08 4.37
N ASN A 111 -5.98 -20.11 4.86
CA ASN A 111 -7.43 -20.08 5.04
C ASN A 111 -7.86 -19.12 6.16
N THR A 112 -7.00 -18.94 7.17
CA THR A 112 -7.27 -18.04 8.30
C THR A 112 -6.86 -16.61 7.98
N ILE A 113 -5.80 -16.39 7.20
CA ILE A 113 -5.27 -15.05 6.92
C ILE A 113 -6.29 -14.21 6.16
N ILE A 114 -6.87 -14.72 5.07
CA ILE A 114 -7.75 -13.91 4.21
C ILE A 114 -8.98 -13.40 4.99
N SER A 115 -9.56 -14.24 5.86
CA SER A 115 -10.71 -13.83 6.68
C SER A 115 -10.31 -12.96 7.88
N SER A 116 -9.18 -13.26 8.54
CA SER A 116 -8.70 -12.51 9.71
C SER A 116 -8.14 -11.14 9.35
N VAL A 117 -7.45 -11.01 8.21
CA VAL A 117 -6.92 -9.74 7.71
C VAL A 117 -8.07 -8.79 7.42
N GLY A 118 -9.08 -9.21 6.65
CA GLY A 118 -10.25 -8.35 6.38
C GLY A 118 -11.06 -8.00 7.63
N LYS A 119 -11.22 -8.94 8.57
CA LYS A 119 -12.01 -8.73 9.79
C LYS A 119 -11.29 -7.90 10.86
N PHE A 120 -9.96 -7.99 10.94
CA PHE A 120 -9.19 -7.37 12.02
C PHE A 120 -8.30 -6.22 11.53
N MET A 121 -7.60 -6.38 10.41
CA MET A 121 -6.69 -5.34 9.91
C MET A 121 -7.47 -4.12 9.40
N THR A 122 -8.56 -4.32 8.65
CA THR A 122 -9.37 -3.18 8.14
C THR A 122 -9.91 -2.28 9.27
N PRO A 123 -10.60 -2.81 10.30
CA PRO A 123 -11.03 -1.95 11.40
C PRO A 123 -9.87 -1.41 12.23
N ALA A 124 -8.79 -2.17 12.45
CA ALA A 124 -7.62 -1.68 13.17
C ALA A 124 -6.96 -0.49 12.44
N LEU A 125 -6.82 -0.56 11.11
CA LEU A 125 -6.27 0.52 10.29
C LEU A 125 -7.16 1.77 10.32
N LEU A 126 -8.49 1.60 10.27
CA LEU A 126 -9.42 2.73 10.37
C LEU A 126 -9.35 3.41 11.75
N VAL A 127 -9.33 2.61 12.82
CA VAL A 127 -9.18 3.14 14.18
C VAL A 127 -7.85 3.87 14.33
N LEU A 128 -6.76 3.30 13.81
CA LEU A 128 -5.44 3.93 13.84
C LEU A 128 -5.41 5.23 13.02
N LEU A 129 -6.03 5.27 11.85
CA LEU A 129 -6.15 6.49 11.05
C LEU A 129 -6.93 7.59 11.78
N ILE A 130 -8.04 7.24 12.42
CA ILE A 130 -8.84 8.18 13.21
C ILE A 130 -8.02 8.68 14.41
N ALA A 131 -7.34 7.77 15.11
CA ALA A 131 -6.48 8.13 16.24
C ALA A 131 -5.36 9.09 15.80
N VAL A 132 -4.65 8.78 14.71
CA VAL A 132 -3.62 9.66 14.15
C VAL A 132 -4.21 11.01 13.75
N ALA A 133 -5.34 11.04 13.04
CA ALA A 133 -6.01 12.28 12.66
C ALA A 133 -6.33 13.15 13.88
N ILE A 134 -6.90 12.57 14.94
CA ILE A 134 -7.19 13.27 16.19
C ILE A 134 -5.91 13.76 16.87
N THR A 135 -4.87 12.92 16.96
CA THR A 135 -3.60 13.31 17.61
C THR A 135 -2.93 14.48 16.90
N VAL A 136 -3.03 14.58 15.57
CA VAL A 136 -2.49 15.71 14.80
C VAL A 136 -3.19 17.03 15.17
N PHE A 137 -4.49 17.01 15.47
CA PHE A 137 -5.23 18.21 15.90
C PHE A 137 -4.98 18.61 17.36
N ILE A 138 -4.77 17.64 18.25
CA ILE A 138 -4.61 17.89 19.71
C ILE A 138 -3.15 18.20 20.07
N SER A 139 -2.20 17.46 19.51
CA SER A 139 -0.77 17.56 19.82
C SER A 139 0.06 17.50 18.53
N PRO A 140 0.16 18.60 17.77
CA PRO A 140 1.02 18.64 16.60
C PRO A 140 2.47 18.38 17.01
N LEU A 141 3.15 17.44 16.32
CA LEU A 141 4.53 17.05 16.64
C LEU A 141 5.54 18.21 16.53
N SER A 142 5.23 19.24 15.74
CA SER A 142 5.93 20.52 15.69
C SER A 142 5.06 21.59 15.04
N GLU A 143 5.44 22.87 15.14
CA GLU A 143 4.95 23.90 14.21
C GLU A 143 5.26 23.47 12.75
N ILE A 144 4.49 23.99 11.79
CA ILE A 144 4.71 23.72 10.35
C ILE A 144 6.11 24.24 9.99
N GLN A 145 7.08 23.34 9.92
CA GLN A 145 8.45 23.69 9.56
C GLN A 145 8.55 24.04 8.07
N ALA A 146 9.60 24.77 7.71
CA ALA A 146 9.95 24.97 6.31
C ALA A 146 10.07 23.60 5.61
N PRO A 147 9.57 23.45 4.38
CA PRO A 147 9.69 22.22 3.62
C PRO A 147 11.16 21.77 3.60
N SER A 148 11.40 20.46 3.75
CA SER A 148 12.73 19.87 3.49
C SER A 148 13.22 20.29 2.09
N ASN A 149 14.53 20.43 1.87
CA ASN A 149 15.15 20.85 0.58
C ASN A 149 14.56 20.15 -0.67
N ALA A 150 14.02 18.93 -0.53
CA ALA A 150 13.34 18.21 -1.61
C ALA A 150 12.00 18.86 -2.07
N TYR A 151 11.31 19.55 -1.16
CA TYR A 151 9.99 20.15 -1.33
C TYR A 151 10.03 21.67 -1.61
N GLU A 152 11.18 22.34 -1.50
CA GLU A 152 11.34 23.79 -1.69
C GLU A 152 11.10 24.26 -3.14
N ASN A 153 11.42 23.44 -4.16
CA ASN A 153 11.36 23.85 -5.57
C ASN A 153 10.01 23.60 -6.25
N SER A 154 8.88 23.72 -5.54
CA SER A 154 7.52 23.62 -6.15
C SER A 154 7.13 22.22 -6.67
N HIS A 155 7.94 21.19 -6.44
CA HIS A 155 7.68 19.81 -6.91
C HIS A 155 6.87 18.96 -5.90
N SER A 156 6.24 19.59 -4.91
CA SER A 156 5.46 18.91 -3.85
C SER A 156 4.37 17.98 -4.41
N LEU A 157 3.71 18.37 -5.50
CA LEU A 157 2.71 17.54 -6.19
C LEU A 157 3.34 16.29 -6.80
N LEU A 158 4.50 16.41 -7.46
CA LEU A 158 5.21 15.29 -8.10
C LEU A 158 5.78 14.32 -7.05
N ILE A 159 6.23 14.85 -5.91
CA ILE A 159 6.67 14.00 -4.80
C ILE A 159 5.47 13.27 -4.21
N GLY A 160 4.34 13.96 -3.97
CA GLY A 160 3.09 13.31 -3.57
C GLY A 160 2.64 12.22 -4.54
N LEU A 161 2.69 12.52 -5.85
CA LEU A 161 2.35 11.60 -6.93
C LEU A 161 3.22 10.33 -6.89
N THR A 162 4.54 10.48 -6.75
CA THR A 162 5.49 9.37 -6.70
C THR A 162 5.37 8.58 -5.40
N SER A 163 5.18 9.22 -4.25
CA SER A 163 4.94 8.55 -2.97
C SER A 163 3.63 7.75 -2.97
N GLY A 164 2.58 8.25 -3.62
CA GLY A 164 1.33 7.49 -3.80
C GLY A 164 1.49 6.30 -4.75
N TYR A 165 2.23 6.43 -5.85
CA TYR A 165 2.58 5.28 -6.72
C TYR A 165 3.38 4.20 -5.95
N GLN A 166 4.29 4.64 -5.10
CA GLN A 166 5.14 3.79 -4.30
C GLN A 166 4.39 2.94 -3.24
N THR A 167 3.12 3.24 -2.94
CA THR A 167 2.27 2.38 -2.09
C THR A 167 2.03 1.00 -2.70
N MET A 168 2.18 0.88 -4.03
CA MET A 168 1.92 -0.34 -4.82
C MET A 168 0.45 -0.78 -4.84
N ASP A 169 -0.48 0.03 -4.33
CA ASP A 169 -1.91 -0.32 -4.30
C ASP A 169 -2.49 -0.48 -5.72
N VAL A 170 -2.01 0.30 -6.69
CA VAL A 170 -2.40 0.15 -8.10
C VAL A 170 -1.99 -1.21 -8.64
N LEU A 171 -0.75 -1.63 -8.40
CA LEU A 171 -0.22 -2.91 -8.87
C LEU A 171 -0.98 -4.07 -8.23
N ALA A 172 -1.29 -3.96 -6.93
CA ALA A 172 -2.10 -4.93 -6.21
C ALA A 172 -3.54 -5.00 -6.77
N ALA A 173 -4.15 -3.87 -7.13
CA ALA A 173 -5.47 -3.83 -7.75
C ALA A 173 -5.49 -4.52 -9.13
N ILE A 174 -4.42 -4.40 -9.92
CA ILE A 174 -4.27 -5.14 -11.19
C ILE A 174 -4.16 -6.66 -10.93
N ALA A 175 -3.32 -7.05 -9.96
CA ALA A 175 -3.05 -8.46 -9.66
C ALA A 175 -4.29 -9.18 -9.11
N PHE A 176 -4.91 -8.59 -8.09
CA PHE A 176 -5.92 -9.23 -7.27
C PHE A 176 -7.34 -8.76 -7.56
N GLY A 177 -7.52 -7.69 -8.34
CA GLY A 177 -8.84 -7.11 -8.63
C GLY A 177 -9.79 -8.11 -9.26
N GLY A 178 -9.30 -9.01 -10.12
CA GLY A 178 -10.14 -10.04 -10.74
C GLY A 178 -10.61 -11.10 -9.74
N ILE A 179 -9.78 -11.45 -8.75
CA ILE A 179 -10.13 -12.39 -7.68
C ILE A 179 -11.16 -11.74 -6.75
N VAL A 180 -10.96 -10.47 -6.38
CA VAL A 180 -11.89 -9.70 -5.54
C VAL A 180 -13.23 -9.51 -6.24
N ALA A 181 -13.25 -9.16 -7.53
CA ALA A 181 -14.47 -9.00 -8.31
C ALA A 181 -15.28 -10.30 -8.39
N ARG A 182 -14.61 -11.44 -8.62
CA ARG A 182 -15.25 -12.76 -8.60
C ARG A 182 -15.76 -13.13 -7.20
N ALA A 183 -14.98 -12.86 -6.15
CA ALA A 183 -15.40 -13.10 -4.77
C ALA A 183 -16.62 -12.25 -4.37
N LEU A 184 -16.68 -10.99 -4.82
CA LEU A 184 -17.82 -10.10 -4.60
C LEU A 184 -19.04 -10.54 -5.41
N SER A 185 -18.87 -10.92 -6.68
CA SER A 185 -19.93 -11.47 -7.53
C SER A 185 -20.51 -12.77 -6.96
N ALA A 186 -19.64 -13.68 -6.49
CA ALA A 186 -20.03 -14.93 -5.84
C ALA A 186 -20.77 -14.72 -4.50
N LYS A 187 -20.61 -13.56 -3.86
CA LYS A 187 -21.31 -13.18 -2.63
C LYS A 187 -22.73 -12.62 -2.85
N ASN A 188 -23.27 -12.73 -4.06
CA ASN A 188 -24.64 -12.33 -4.47
C ASN A 188 -24.92 -10.82 -4.41
N VAL A 189 -24.59 -10.09 -5.48
CA VAL A 189 -25.37 -8.90 -5.90
C VAL A 189 -26.54 -9.38 -6.77
N THR A 190 -27.45 -10.14 -6.17
CA THR A 190 -28.69 -10.64 -6.80
C THR A 190 -29.90 -10.20 -5.97
N LYS A 191 -29.88 -8.95 -5.52
CA LYS A 191 -31.09 -8.24 -5.06
C LYS A 191 -31.11 -6.84 -5.66
N THR A 192 -31.34 -6.77 -6.96
CA THR A 192 -32.00 -5.61 -7.57
C THR A 192 -33.44 -5.61 -7.06
N LYS A 193 -33.67 -4.99 -5.90
CA LYS A 193 -35.03 -4.64 -5.48
C LYS A 193 -35.30 -3.25 -6.07
N ILE A 194 -35.75 -3.26 -7.32
CA ILE A 194 -36.40 -2.10 -7.94
C ILE A 194 -37.67 -1.88 -7.12
N LEU A 195 -37.75 -0.72 -6.45
CA LEU A 195 -38.99 -0.13 -5.98
C LEU A 195 -39.50 0.81 -7.06
#